data_AF-K2G2X3-F1
#
_entry.id   AF-K2G2X3-F1
#
_cell.length_a   1.000
_cell.length_b   1.000
_cell.length_c   1.000
_cell.angle_alpha   90.00
_cell.angle_beta   90.00
_cell.angle_gamma   90.00
#
_symmetry.space_group_name_H-M   'P 1'
#
loop_
_entity.id
_entity.type
_entity.pdbx_description
1 polymer ?
#
loop_
_entity_poly.entity_id
_entity_poly.type
_entity_poly.pdbx_seq_one_letter_code
_entity_poly.pdbx_strand_id
1 'polypeptide(L)'
;MNKNEHLLASRRFLPMFLTQFFGALNDNVFKQALLLVITYGWIQQQSANISTLNNLAALLFILPYFIFSATAGQIADKYERSQLIRYLKLLEIAIMLLGTV
;
A
#
# COMPACT_ATOMS: atom_id res chain seq x y z
N MET A 1 -1.26 -23.69 28.68
CA MET A 1 -1.02 -22.68 27.64
C MET A 1 -1.29 -23.35 26.29
N ASN A 2 -2.56 -23.35 25.83
CA ASN A 2 -2.96 -24.14 24.66
C ASN A 2 -2.69 -23.34 23.38
N LYS A 3 -1.68 -23.79 22.63
CA LYS A 3 -1.32 -23.29 21.30
C LYS A 3 -2.33 -23.80 20.27
N ASN A 4 -3.30 -22.97 19.92
CA ASN A 4 -4.15 -23.18 18.76
C ASN A 4 -3.68 -22.24 17.64
N GLU A 5 -2.61 -22.63 16.95
CA GLU A 5 -1.94 -21.86 15.89
C GLU A 5 -2.68 -21.97 14.54
N HIS A 6 -3.99 -21.72 14.53
CA HIS A 6 -4.80 -21.64 13.30
C HIS A 6 -5.33 -20.22 13.06
N LEU A 7 -4.46 -19.21 13.23
CA LEU A 7 -4.81 -17.81 12.91
C LEU A 7 -5.09 -17.61 11.41
N LEU A 8 -4.38 -18.34 10.54
CA LEU A 8 -4.58 -18.29 9.09
C LEU A 8 -5.86 -19.03 8.63
N ALA A 9 -6.40 -19.98 9.41
CA ALA A 9 -7.62 -20.71 9.07
C ALA A 9 -8.89 -20.06 9.67
N SER A 10 -8.75 -18.94 10.37
CA SER A 10 -9.88 -18.15 10.86
C SER A 10 -10.64 -17.52 9.68
N ARG A 11 -11.93 -17.85 9.56
CA ARG A 11 -12.86 -17.30 8.54
C ARG A 11 -12.90 -15.76 8.47
N ARG A 12 -12.38 -15.07 9.49
CA ARG A 12 -12.31 -13.60 9.55
C ARG A 12 -10.93 -13.06 9.21
N PHE A 13 -9.85 -13.79 9.51
CA PHE A 13 -8.48 -13.32 9.32
C PHE A 13 -7.99 -13.51 7.88
N LEU A 14 -8.26 -14.66 7.27
CA LEU A 14 -7.80 -14.97 5.90
C LEU A 14 -8.25 -13.92 4.85
N PRO A 15 -9.54 -13.55 4.74
CA PRO A 15 -9.94 -12.53 3.77
C PRO A 15 -9.31 -11.16 4.08
N MET A 16 -9.20 -10.78 5.36
CA MET A 16 -8.54 -9.54 5.78
C MET A 16 -7.06 -9.52 5.38
N PHE A 17 -6.36 -10.60 5.68
CA PHE A 17 -4.95 -10.79 5.37
C PHE A 17 -4.71 -10.73 3.87
N LEU A 18 -5.51 -11.45 3.07
CA LEU A 18 -5.40 -11.41 1.61
C LEU A 18 -5.65 -10.00 1.08
N THR A 19 -6.65 -9.29 1.59
CA THR A 19 -6.92 -7.92 1.16
C THR A 19 -5.80 -6.94 1.49
N GLN A 20 -5.17 -7.05 2.67
CA GLN A 20 -4.01 -6.25 3.04
C GLN A 20 -2.76 -6.65 2.27
N PHE A 21 -2.58 -7.95 2.03
CA PHE A 21 -1.46 -8.50 1.28
C PHE A 21 -1.49 -8.03 -0.17
N PHE A 22 -2.61 -8.16 -0.87
CA PHE A 22 -2.74 -7.72 -2.25
C PHE A 22 -2.64 -6.20 -2.39
N GLY A 23 -3.17 -5.43 -1.43
CA GLY A 23 -2.99 -3.98 -1.41
C GLY A 23 -1.51 -3.58 -1.26
N ALA A 24 -0.83 -4.14 -0.26
CA ALA A 24 0.60 -3.89 -0.03
C ALA A 24 1.46 -4.39 -1.20
N LEU A 25 1.10 -5.52 -1.82
CA LEU A 25 1.79 -6.05 -3.00
C LEU A 25 1.64 -5.10 -4.19
N ASN A 26 0.43 -4.64 -4.48
CA ASN A 26 0.16 -3.70 -5.57
C ASN A 26 0.96 -2.41 -5.41
N ASP A 27 0.96 -1.81 -4.21
CA ASP A 27 1.70 -0.58 -3.92
C ASP A 27 3.22 -0.76 -4.14
N ASN A 28 3.77 -1.88 -3.67
CA ASN A 28 5.19 -2.17 -3.84
C ASN A 28 5.56 -2.47 -5.30
N VAL A 29 4.75 -3.26 -6.02
CA VAL A 29 4.97 -3.57 -7.43
C VAL A 29 4.86 -2.31 -8.28
N PHE A 30 3.84 -1.48 -8.06
CA PHE A 30 3.66 -0.22 -8.78
C PHE A 30 4.84 0.73 -8.54
N LYS A 31 5.26 0.90 -7.28
CA LYS A 31 6.44 1.70 -6.94
C LYS A 31 7.68 1.21 -7.68
N GLN A 32 7.98 -0.09 -7.63
CA GLN A 32 9.18 -0.63 -8.28
C GLN A 32 9.10 -0.58 -9.81
N ALA A 33 7.93 -0.87 -10.39
CA ALA A 33 7.70 -0.75 -11.82
C ALA A 33 7.87 0.68 -12.31
N LEU A 34 7.34 1.67 -11.58
CA LEU A 34 7.51 3.08 -11.93
C LEU A 34 8.97 3.52 -11.79
N LEU A 35 9.68 3.10 -10.74
CA LEU A 35 11.12 3.38 -10.61
C LEU A 35 11.92 2.79 -11.78
N LEU A 36 11.59 1.58 -12.22
CA LEU A 36 12.18 0.95 -13.40
C LEU A 36 11.87 1.76 -14.67
N VAL A 37 10.62 2.15 -14.90
CA VAL A 37 10.22 2.96 -16.06
C VAL A 37 10.91 4.31 -16.07
N ILE A 38 11.03 4.99 -14.92
CA ILE A 38 11.74 6.26 -14.82
C ILE A 38 13.23 6.04 -15.12
N THR A 39 13.85 5.04 -14.49
CA THR A 39 15.28 4.75 -14.62
C THR A 39 15.66 4.36 -16.05
N TYR A 40 14.90 3.47 -16.68
CA TYR A 40 15.21 2.95 -18.00
C TYR A 40 14.59 3.75 -19.15
N GLY A 41 13.44 4.40 -18.93
CA GLY A 41 12.71 5.15 -19.96
C GLY A 41 13.01 6.65 -20.02
N TRP A 42 13.35 7.27 -18.89
CA TRP A 42 13.60 8.72 -18.81
C TRP A 42 15.07 9.05 -18.53
N ILE A 43 15.71 8.37 -17.58
CA ILE A 43 17.08 8.72 -17.17
C ILE A 43 18.13 8.23 -18.19
N GLN A 44 17.87 7.16 -18.95
CA GLN A 44 18.77 6.80 -20.06
C GLN A 44 18.82 7.86 -21.18
N GLN A 45 17.80 8.74 -21.30
CA GLN A 45 17.74 9.80 -22.31
C GLN A 45 18.30 11.15 -21.84
N GLN A 46 18.42 11.38 -20.53
CA GLN A 46 19.02 12.60 -19.96
C GLN A 46 20.16 12.22 -19.00
N SER A 47 21.33 12.83 -19.17
CA SER A 47 22.57 12.62 -18.38
C SER A 47 22.48 13.02 -16.89
N ALA A 48 21.31 12.93 -16.27
CA ALA A 48 21.09 13.13 -14.85
C ALA A 48 21.56 11.90 -14.06
N ASN A 49 22.09 12.15 -12.85
CA ASN A 49 22.62 11.10 -11.99
C ASN A 49 21.49 10.17 -11.51
N ILE A 50 21.40 8.97 -12.09
CA ILE A 50 20.36 7.94 -11.85
C ILE A 50 20.10 7.73 -10.36
N SER A 51 21.16 7.72 -9.56
CA SER A 51 21.16 7.48 -8.12
C SER A 51 20.33 8.51 -7.34
N THR A 52 20.46 9.79 -7.69
CA THR A 52 19.78 10.88 -6.97
C THR A 52 18.30 10.90 -7.28
N LEU A 53 17.93 10.70 -8.56
CA LEU A 53 16.55 10.74 -9.00
C LEU A 53 15.74 9.53 -8.50
N ASN A 54 16.37 8.34 -8.49
CA ASN A 54 15.75 7.12 -7.96
C ASN A 54 15.47 7.24 -6.45
N ASN A 55 16.42 7.79 -5.68
CA ASN A 55 16.22 8.06 -4.25
C ASN A 55 15.13 9.12 -4.00
N LEU A 56 15.10 10.18 -4.82
CA LEU A 56 14.08 11.22 -4.71
C LEU A 56 12.68 10.68 -5.01
N ALA A 57 12.55 9.86 -6.06
CA ALA A 57 11.30 9.21 -6.41
C ALA A 57 10.86 8.23 -5.31
N ALA A 58 11.77 7.44 -4.76
CA ALA A 58 11.47 6.56 -3.63
C ALA A 58 11.01 7.33 -2.39
N LEU A 59 11.60 8.49 -2.12
CA LEU A 59 11.21 9.38 -1.03
C LEU A 59 9.82 9.99 -1.27
N LEU A 60 9.57 10.53 -2.46
CA LEU A 60 8.27 11.11 -2.83
C LEU A 60 7.14 10.07 -2.76
N PHE A 61 7.43 8.80 -3.06
CA PHE A 61 6.46 7.72 -2.91
C PHE A 61 6.11 7.41 -1.47
N ILE A 62 7.07 7.45 -0.54
CA ILE A 62 6.83 7.07 0.87
C ILE A 62 6.35 8.25 1.72
N LEU A 63 6.72 9.47 1.35
CA LEU A 63 6.42 10.71 2.08
C LEU A 63 4.93 10.93 2.38
N PRO A 64 3.98 10.77 1.43
CA PRO A 64 2.57 10.92 1.76
C PRO A 64 2.10 9.86 2.76
N TYR A 65 2.47 8.58 2.57
CA TYR A 65 2.16 7.54 3.55
C TYR A 65 2.72 7.86 4.94
N PHE A 66 3.93 8.42 4.99
CA PHE A 66 4.58 8.81 6.23
C PHE A 66 3.83 9.95 6.95
N ILE A 67 3.50 11.04 6.24
CA ILE A 67 2.78 12.19 6.78
C ILE A 67 1.40 11.77 7.32
N PHE A 68 0.69 10.92 6.58
CA PHE A 68 -0.64 10.46 6.98
C PHE A 68 -0.62 9.27 7.95
N SER A 69 0.54 8.66 8.22
CA SER A 69 0.63 7.46 9.09
C SER A 69 0.18 7.72 10.52
N ALA A 70 0.57 8.86 11.10
CA ALA A 70 0.22 9.23 12.47
C ALA A 70 -1.29 9.47 12.60
N THR A 71 -1.89 10.18 11.63
CA THR A 71 -3.33 10.42 11.58
C THR A 71 -4.11 9.12 11.39
N ALA A 72 -3.64 8.23 10.51
CA ALA A 72 -4.23 6.91 10.31
C ALA A 72 -4.13 6.04 11.57
N GLY A 73 -3.03 6.12 12.32
CA GLY A 73 -2.85 5.43 13.60
C GLY A 73 -3.85 5.89 14.66
N GLN A 74 -4.01 7.21 14.82
CA GLN A 74 -5.00 7.78 15.75
C GLN A 74 -6.44 7.38 15.39
N ILE A 75 -6.76 7.30 14.10
CA ILE A 75 -8.06 6.82 13.62
C ILE A 75 -8.22 5.32 13.93
N ALA A 76 -7.18 4.51 13.69
CA ALA A 76 -7.21 3.07 13.97
C ALA A 76 -7.37 2.74 15.47
N ASP A 77 -6.87 3.60 16.35
CA ASP A 77 -7.01 3.44 17.80
C ASP A 77 -8.38 3.92 18.32
N LYS A 78 -9.01 4.88 17.63
CA LYS A 78 -10.30 5.47 18.03
C LYS A 78 -11.52 4.63 17.60
N TYR A 79 -11.41 3.83 16.53
CA TYR A 79 -12.53 3.07 15.98
C TYR A 79 -12.31 1.55 16.08
N GLU A 80 -13.40 0.78 16.18
CA GLU A 80 -13.30 -0.67 16.13
C GLU A 80 -12.67 -1.14 14.81
N ARG A 81 -11.54 -1.85 14.90
CA ARG A 81 -10.75 -2.36 13.75
C ARG A 81 -11.61 -3.07 12.69
N SER A 82 -12.67 -3.76 13.11
CA SER A 82 -13.56 -4.46 12.17
C SER A 82 -14.46 -3.54 11.33
N GLN A 83 -14.85 -2.38 11.86
CA GLN A 83 -15.65 -1.41 11.12
C GLN A 83 -14.75 -0.64 10.16
N LEU A 84 -13.55 -0.26 10.61
CA LEU A 84 -12.56 0.46 9.80
C LEU A 84 -12.18 -0.32 8.54
N ILE A 85 -11.92 -1.62 8.67
CA ILE A 85 -11.52 -2.48 7.56
C ILE A 85 -12.67 -2.67 6.55
N ARG A 86 -13.92 -2.72 7.02
CA ARG A 86 -15.10 -2.78 6.14
C ARG A 86 -15.23 -1.50 5.30
N TYR A 87 -15.07 -0.34 5.93
CA TYR A 87 -15.10 0.95 5.25
C TYR A 87 -13.96 1.11 4.25
N LEU A 88 -12.73 0.73 4.62
CA LEU A 88 -11.59 0.79 3.70
C LEU A 88 -11.79 -0.10 2.48
N LYS A 89 -12.36 -1.29 2.64
CA LYS A 89 -12.62 -2.20 1.51
C LYS A 89 -13.77 -1.74 0.63
N LEU A 90 -14.80 -1.12 1.19
CA LEU A 90 -15.87 -0.46 0.40
C LEU A 90 -15.34 0.74 -0.37
N LEU A 91 -14.48 1.55 0.24
CA LEU A 91 -13.83 2.68 -0.41
C LEU A 91 -12.95 2.20 -1.58
N GLU A 92 -12.20 1.12 -1.40
CA GLU A 92 -11.35 0.54 -2.44
C GLU A 92 -12.16 0.03 -3.63
N ILE A 93 -13.30 -0.63 -3.39
CA ILE A 93 -14.24 -1.05 -4.46
C ILE A 93 -14.81 0.18 -5.18
N ALA A 94 -15.19 1.23 -4.44
CA ALA A 94 -15.71 2.47 -5.04
C ALA A 94 -14.65 3.18 -5.91
N ILE A 95 -13.39 3.22 -5.47
CA ILE A 95 -12.27 3.79 -6.23
C ILE A 95 -12.00 2.96 -7.49
N MET A 96 -11.98 1.63 -7.39
CA MET A 96 -11.82 0.74 -8.54
C MET A 96 -12.93 0.97 -9.58
N LEU A 97 -14.19 1.09 -9.14
CA LEU A 97 -15.33 1.37 -10.02
C LEU A 97 -15.22 2.72 -10.72
N LEU A 98 -14.85 3.77 -9.98
CA LEU A 98 -14.64 5.11 -10.54
C LEU A 98 -13.47 5.17 -11.52
N GLY A 99 -12.41 4.38 -11.29
CA GLY A 99 -11.26 4.30 -12.19
C GLY A 99 -11.49 3.49 -13.47
N THR A 100 -12.57 2.71 -13.54
CA THR A 100 -12.98 1.99 -14.76
C THR A 100 -13.81 2.81 -15.75
N VAL A 101 -14.19 4.05 -15.41
CA VAL A 101 -14.96 4.96 -16.28
C VAL A 101 -14.03 5.95 -16.98
#